data_AF-A0A524PT64-F1
#
_entry.id   AF-A0A524PT64-F1
#
_cell.length_a   1.000
_cell.length_b   1.000
_cell.length_c   1.000
_cell.angle_alpha   90.00
_cell.angle_beta   90.00
_cell.angle_gamma   90.00
#
_symmetry.space_group_name_H-M   'P 1'
#
loop_
_entity.id
_entity.type
_entity.pdbx_description
1 polymer ?
#
loop_
_entity_poly.entity_id
_entity_poly.type
_entity_poly.pdbx_seq_one_letter_code
_entity_poly.pdbx_strand_id
1 'polypeptide(L)'
;MENNISDLRQQEKLSSAFTLSDMEIFIFPELFYPLVMANIMSPIIWSWRDDPWFSDISERGFISKMNRIKQYIIDNYVFNLDLETWGLTTQESEIKRFSPFFDVEILRQSNALFGYEGDKYYFDIDIRKHFGLDKYDSTIIPYWKTETIEAMNAFNHKKGFYTGAGECVSLSALYAAAIFIVGRVPLEKIFLIATPLHSQNFVNEQDGLITNNRRIVTRNMWFNGTSLSSKARRALENERVTIVSHISGYIHTIYNEATIDRAAYVDFKESLSNFLTTSLSPDIFISFLRSSAGYRKLFQFRVSASGKDRYIPVEKIFEYEHSSRYNLTLESRKKLIGDIDGDEFSLSPLSSRYLLNDLEDAMHGTKTSSRDSIYRLFINAGFDSSILRETNLLDDIDSFISTVPHLPATDRNFIPAPSPEIGTELEREQIIDLITLLSPENEMSMLSLYVYRKMDVIEWEPFIKAAIERNNVSFSDLAAEDQNSLYHRINGLDNFSIYDGDRFAMPDEVWNFGRGDGIEKALLMASVLVHKNPGERITVEISGSDVKLFVASAIFGFISEKGFNRIIRIEGKTYTVDKLNVI
;
A
#
# COMPACT_ATOMS: atom_id res chain seq x y z
N MET A 1 9.57 -7.05 36.31
CA MET A 1 9.04 -7.80 35.15
C MET A 1 8.60 -6.85 34.03
N GLU A 2 7.94 -5.73 34.34
CA GLU A 2 7.54 -4.71 33.34
C GLU A 2 8.71 -4.12 32.52
N ASN A 3 9.83 -3.75 33.15
CA ASN A 3 11.02 -3.25 32.41
C ASN A 3 11.55 -4.25 31.37
N ASN A 4 11.50 -5.56 31.66
CA ASN A 4 11.98 -6.60 30.75
C ASN A 4 11.05 -6.76 29.52
N ILE A 5 9.73 -6.56 29.69
CA ILE A 5 8.77 -6.65 28.58
C ILE A 5 8.88 -5.43 27.65
N SER A 6 9.09 -4.24 28.22
CA SER A 6 9.31 -3.01 27.44
C SER A 6 10.56 -3.15 26.54
N ASP A 7 11.66 -3.65 27.09
CA ASP A 7 12.90 -3.85 26.35
C ASP A 7 12.73 -4.89 25.22
N LEU A 8 12.02 -5.99 25.50
CA LEU A 8 11.71 -7.01 24.50
C LEU A 8 10.81 -6.47 23.37
N ARG A 9 9.79 -5.66 23.70
CA ARG A 9 8.92 -5.03 22.69
C ARG A 9 9.72 -4.07 21.82
N GLN A 10 10.61 -3.29 22.42
CA GLN A 10 11.45 -2.35 21.68
C GLN A 10 12.40 -3.09 20.73
N GLN A 11 13.07 -4.15 21.22
CA GLN A 11 13.95 -4.97 20.37
C GLN A 11 13.18 -5.63 19.21
N GLU A 12 11.97 -6.12 19.47
CA GLU A 12 11.12 -6.71 18.44
C GLU A 12 10.69 -5.68 17.39
N LYS A 13 10.31 -4.47 17.80
CA LYS A 13 9.97 -3.37 16.89
C LYS A 13 11.18 -2.93 16.05
N LEU A 14 12.34 -2.71 16.66
CA LEU A 14 13.55 -2.30 15.95
C LEU A 14 14.01 -3.35 14.95
N SER A 15 13.93 -4.64 15.30
CA SER A 15 14.25 -5.71 14.34
C SER A 15 13.21 -5.81 13.22
N SER A 16 11.95 -5.51 13.51
CA SER A 16 10.87 -5.48 12.51
C SER A 16 11.01 -4.32 11.51
N ALA A 17 11.83 -3.32 11.78
CA ALA A 17 12.15 -2.27 10.81
C ALA A 17 12.94 -2.79 9.59
N PHE A 18 13.54 -3.97 9.65
CA PHE A 18 14.30 -4.55 8.52
C PHE A 18 13.46 -5.48 7.64
N THR A 19 12.36 -6.01 8.18
CA THR A 19 11.46 -6.94 7.50
C THR A 19 10.13 -6.28 7.11
N LEU A 20 9.58 -5.40 7.95
CA LEU A 20 8.38 -4.63 7.64
C LEU A 20 7.21 -5.46 7.10
N SER A 21 7.03 -6.68 7.58
CA SER A 21 5.90 -7.49 7.13
C SER A 21 4.57 -6.82 7.45
N ASP A 22 3.51 -7.14 6.70
CA ASP A 22 2.17 -6.57 6.92
C ASP A 22 1.70 -6.76 8.38
N MET A 23 2.03 -7.90 8.99
CA MET A 23 1.78 -8.17 10.40
C MET A 23 2.60 -7.29 11.33
N GLU A 24 3.87 -7.06 11.02
CA GLU A 24 4.75 -6.20 11.82
C GLU A 24 4.30 -4.74 11.74
N ILE A 25 3.86 -4.25 10.59
CA ILE A 25 3.30 -2.89 10.46
C ILE A 25 1.97 -2.78 11.20
N PHE A 26 1.15 -3.84 11.19
CA PHE A 26 -0.09 -3.86 11.97
C PHE A 26 0.17 -3.78 13.49
N ILE A 27 1.16 -4.52 13.98
CA ILE A 27 1.51 -4.61 15.41
C ILE A 27 2.37 -3.42 15.87
N PHE A 28 3.18 -2.87 14.97
CA PHE A 28 4.02 -1.71 15.20
C PHE A 28 3.71 -0.64 14.14
N PRO A 29 2.55 0.02 14.23
CA PRO A 29 2.14 1.06 13.28
C PRO A 29 3.13 2.23 13.18
N GLU A 30 4.01 2.38 14.18
CA GLU A 30 5.16 3.27 14.16
C GLU A 30 6.06 3.06 12.92
N LEU A 31 6.10 1.85 12.36
CA LEU A 31 6.98 1.47 11.25
C LEU A 31 6.49 1.91 9.86
N PHE A 32 5.22 2.29 9.73
CA PHE A 32 4.63 2.52 8.40
C PHE A 32 5.19 3.78 7.73
N TYR A 33 5.20 4.94 8.41
CA TYR A 33 5.79 6.16 7.85
C TYR A 33 7.32 6.12 7.70
N PRO A 34 8.10 5.51 8.63
CA PRO A 34 9.53 5.27 8.43
C PRO A 34 9.90 4.62 7.10
N LEU A 35 9.05 3.77 6.52
CA LEU A 35 9.27 3.25 5.17
C LEU A 35 9.22 4.34 4.09
N VAL A 36 8.30 5.30 4.21
CA VAL A 36 8.26 6.48 3.33
C VAL A 36 9.56 7.26 3.46
N MET A 37 9.99 7.51 4.70
CA MET A 37 11.23 8.23 4.97
C MET A 37 12.47 7.51 4.45
N ALA A 38 12.55 6.19 4.58
CA ALA A 38 13.64 5.39 4.01
C ALA A 38 13.68 5.51 2.48
N ASN A 39 12.52 5.46 1.82
CA ASN A 39 12.42 5.69 0.37
C ASN A 39 12.80 7.13 -0.01
N ILE A 40 12.50 8.12 0.83
CA ILE A 40 12.91 9.52 0.61
C ILE A 40 14.42 9.67 0.77
N MET A 41 15.04 9.00 1.72
CA MET A 41 16.50 9.06 1.92
C MET A 41 17.26 8.28 0.83
N SER A 42 16.63 7.29 0.20
CA SER A 42 17.20 6.54 -0.92
C SER A 42 17.51 7.43 -2.13
N PRO A 43 18.68 7.30 -2.77
CA PRO A 43 19.01 8.09 -3.96
C PRO A 43 18.17 7.72 -5.20
N ILE A 44 17.50 6.56 -5.21
CA ILE A 44 16.80 6.04 -6.38
C ILE A 44 15.72 7.02 -6.87
N ILE A 45 14.83 7.48 -5.99
CA ILE A 45 13.73 8.36 -6.40
C ILE A 45 14.24 9.76 -6.76
N TRP A 46 15.31 10.23 -6.12
CA TRP A 46 15.94 11.51 -6.49
C TRP A 46 16.47 11.48 -7.92
N SER A 47 17.04 10.36 -8.36
CA SER A 47 17.50 10.21 -9.76
C SER A 47 16.36 10.36 -10.78
N TRP A 48 15.10 10.11 -10.39
CA TRP A 48 13.96 10.32 -11.28
C TRP A 48 13.76 11.79 -11.62
N ARG A 49 14.20 12.74 -10.79
CA ARG A 49 14.11 14.18 -11.11
C ARG A 49 14.89 14.54 -12.38
N ASP A 50 15.93 13.77 -12.69
CA ASP A 50 16.80 13.96 -13.85
C ASP A 50 16.34 13.15 -15.08
N ASP A 51 15.32 12.31 -14.93
CA ASP A 51 14.77 11.53 -16.04
C ASP A 51 14.02 12.45 -17.02
N PRO A 52 14.24 12.32 -18.35
CA PRO A 52 13.52 13.10 -19.36
C PRO A 52 11.99 13.00 -19.25
N TRP A 53 11.45 11.92 -18.66
CA TRP A 53 10.04 11.77 -18.34
C TRP A 53 9.53 12.81 -17.33
N PHE A 54 10.38 13.56 -16.64
CA PHE A 54 9.98 14.56 -15.65
C PHE A 54 10.48 15.98 -15.95
N SER A 55 11.08 16.23 -17.13
CA SER A 55 11.75 17.50 -17.47
C SER A 55 10.90 18.77 -17.28
N ASP A 56 9.59 18.71 -17.48
CA ASP A 56 8.63 19.82 -17.37
C ASP A 56 7.60 19.58 -16.25
N ILE A 57 7.90 18.71 -15.27
CA ILE A 57 6.93 18.36 -14.23
C ILE A 57 6.56 19.55 -13.35
N SER A 58 7.49 20.47 -13.11
CA SER A 58 7.27 21.65 -12.26
C SER A 58 6.20 22.61 -12.82
N GLU A 59 6.07 22.69 -14.14
CA GLU A 59 5.13 23.58 -14.85
C GLU A 59 3.71 23.01 -14.94
N ARG A 60 3.53 21.73 -14.57
CA ARG A 60 2.26 21.02 -14.73
C ARG A 60 1.34 21.18 -13.53
N GLY A 61 0.03 21.18 -13.78
CA GLY A 61 -0.97 21.12 -12.71
C GLY A 61 -0.92 19.80 -11.94
N PHE A 62 -1.39 19.81 -10.69
CA PHE A 62 -1.33 18.69 -9.75
C PHE A 62 -1.73 17.33 -10.36
N ILE A 63 -2.93 17.23 -10.93
CA ILE A 63 -3.42 15.98 -11.54
C ILE A 63 -2.53 15.50 -12.70
N SER A 64 -1.94 16.41 -13.48
CA SER A 64 -1.00 16.03 -14.54
C SER A 64 0.31 15.52 -13.96
N LYS A 65 0.84 16.10 -12.88
CA LYS A 65 2.03 15.59 -12.18
C LYS A 65 1.78 14.18 -11.66
N MET A 66 0.66 13.98 -10.98
CA MET A 66 0.28 12.70 -10.38
C MET A 66 0.12 11.60 -11.44
N ASN A 67 -0.45 11.92 -12.60
CA ASN A 67 -0.54 10.96 -13.71
C ASN A 67 0.83 10.58 -14.28
N ARG A 68 1.80 11.50 -14.37
CA ARG A 68 3.16 11.18 -14.82
C ARG A 68 3.89 10.30 -13.83
N ILE A 69 3.80 10.60 -12.54
CA ILE A 69 4.39 9.78 -11.47
C ILE A 69 3.77 8.38 -11.50
N LYS A 70 2.44 8.28 -11.54
CA LYS A 70 1.73 7.01 -11.69
C LYS A 70 2.22 6.22 -12.90
N GLN A 71 2.30 6.85 -14.07
CA GLN A 71 2.72 6.17 -15.29
C GLN A 71 4.15 5.65 -15.17
N TYR A 72 5.06 6.47 -14.63
CA TYR A 72 6.44 6.05 -14.38
C TYR A 72 6.52 4.84 -13.45
N ILE A 73 5.75 4.85 -12.36
CA ILE A 73 5.68 3.71 -11.43
C ILE A 73 5.11 2.47 -12.14
N ILE A 74 4.03 2.61 -12.92
CA ILE A 74 3.40 1.52 -13.66
C ILE A 74 4.36 0.86 -14.66
N ASP A 75 5.19 1.67 -15.32
CA ASP A 75 6.13 1.22 -16.34
C ASP A 75 7.37 0.55 -15.74
N ASN A 76 7.74 0.90 -14.50
CA ASN A 76 8.96 0.42 -13.84
C ASN A 76 8.73 -0.58 -12.69
N TYR A 77 7.50 -0.72 -12.17
CA TYR A 77 7.19 -1.57 -11.02
C TYR A 77 5.89 -2.34 -11.18
N VAL A 78 5.93 -3.67 -11.08
CA VAL A 78 4.74 -4.54 -11.04
C VAL A 78 4.23 -4.77 -9.62
N PHE A 79 2.95 -5.11 -9.50
CA PHE A 79 2.39 -5.55 -8.23
C PHE A 79 2.79 -6.99 -7.99
N ASN A 80 3.53 -7.26 -6.91
CA ASN A 80 3.96 -8.61 -6.57
C ASN A 80 2.81 -9.37 -5.89
N LEU A 81 2.47 -10.53 -6.42
CA LEU A 81 1.48 -11.46 -5.88
C LEU A 81 2.07 -12.85 -5.64
N ASP A 82 3.38 -13.01 -5.83
CA ASP A 82 4.07 -14.27 -5.62
C ASP A 82 4.25 -14.52 -4.12
N LEU A 83 3.35 -15.35 -3.58
CA LEU A 83 3.27 -15.77 -2.18
C LEU A 83 4.55 -16.42 -1.66
N GLU A 84 5.39 -16.96 -2.54
CA GLU A 84 6.57 -17.72 -2.16
C GLU A 84 7.84 -16.84 -2.19
N THR A 85 7.75 -15.59 -2.65
CA THR A 85 8.89 -14.67 -2.75
C THR A 85 9.69 -14.63 -1.46
N TRP A 86 9.01 -14.42 -0.34
CA TRP A 86 9.64 -14.27 0.97
C TRP A 86 9.54 -15.53 1.83
N GLY A 87 8.96 -16.59 1.27
CA GLY A 87 8.75 -17.88 1.91
C GLY A 87 7.46 -17.95 2.72
N LEU A 88 7.26 -19.10 3.37
CA LEU A 88 6.05 -19.43 4.10
C LEU A 88 6.35 -19.52 5.61
N THR A 89 5.38 -19.14 6.44
CA THR A 89 5.39 -19.32 7.89
C THR A 89 4.10 -20.02 8.34
N THR A 90 3.92 -20.20 9.64
CA THR A 90 2.71 -20.77 10.24
C THR A 90 2.04 -19.75 11.15
N GLN A 91 0.71 -19.77 11.18
CA GLN A 91 -0.09 -18.96 12.11
C GLN A 91 0.38 -19.13 13.57
N GLU A 92 0.66 -20.37 13.99
CA GLU A 92 1.13 -20.66 15.35
C GLU A 92 2.45 -19.96 15.67
N SER A 93 3.39 -19.96 14.71
CA SER A 93 4.70 -19.34 14.90
C SER A 93 4.58 -17.82 15.05
N GLU A 94 3.79 -17.17 14.19
CA GLU A 94 3.58 -15.71 14.27
C GLU A 94 2.77 -15.32 15.52
N ILE A 95 1.72 -16.07 15.89
CA ILE A 95 1.00 -15.82 17.16
C ILE A 95 1.96 -15.95 18.33
N LYS A 96 2.77 -17.02 18.38
CA LYS A 96 3.69 -17.23 19.50
C LYS A 96 4.70 -16.09 19.60
N ARG A 97 5.19 -15.59 18.47
CA ARG A 97 6.10 -14.45 18.38
C ARG A 97 5.48 -13.16 18.91
N PHE A 98 4.21 -12.88 18.57
CA PHE A 98 3.57 -11.60 18.88
C PHE A 98 2.69 -11.58 20.13
N SER A 99 2.26 -12.74 20.64
CA SER A 99 1.44 -12.86 21.85
C SER A 99 2.00 -12.16 23.11
N PRO A 100 3.32 -11.99 23.30
CA PRO A 100 3.83 -11.20 24.42
C PRO A 100 3.58 -9.70 24.31
N PHE A 101 3.29 -9.20 23.10
CA PHE A 101 3.19 -7.77 22.78
C PHE A 101 1.79 -7.33 22.37
N PHE A 102 0.92 -8.29 22.05
CA PHE A 102 -0.40 -8.03 21.46
C PHE A 102 -1.43 -9.06 21.93
N ASP A 103 -2.64 -8.60 22.21
CA ASP A 103 -3.73 -9.47 22.65
C ASP A 103 -4.14 -10.44 21.53
N VAL A 104 -4.02 -11.74 21.81
CA VAL A 104 -4.35 -12.83 20.89
C VAL A 104 -5.80 -12.77 20.42
N GLU A 105 -6.73 -12.30 21.25
CA GLU A 105 -8.13 -12.20 20.88
C GLU A 105 -8.35 -11.08 19.85
N ILE A 106 -7.55 -10.02 19.90
CA ILE A 106 -7.54 -8.95 18.91
C ILE A 106 -6.80 -9.41 17.63
N LEU A 107 -5.71 -10.20 17.74
CA LEU A 107 -5.08 -10.84 16.57
C LEU A 107 -6.07 -11.74 15.82
N ARG A 108 -6.89 -12.50 16.56
CA ARG A 108 -7.97 -13.30 15.99
C ARG A 108 -9.03 -12.43 15.33
N GLN A 109 -9.46 -11.33 15.94
CA GLN A 109 -10.42 -10.41 15.29
C GLN A 109 -9.87 -9.77 14.02
N SER A 110 -8.55 -9.60 13.90
CA SER A 110 -7.86 -9.17 12.67
C SER A 110 -7.73 -10.30 11.63
N ASN A 111 -8.77 -11.14 11.53
CA ASN A 111 -8.90 -12.38 10.74
C ASN A 111 -8.28 -12.34 9.33
N ALA A 112 -8.28 -11.18 8.70
CA ALA A 112 -7.77 -10.94 7.35
C ALA A 112 -6.23 -11.03 7.22
N LEU A 113 -5.47 -10.60 8.23
CA LEU A 113 -4.00 -10.64 8.19
C LEU A 113 -3.45 -12.06 8.43
N PHE A 114 -4.20 -12.90 9.15
CA PHE A 114 -3.75 -14.23 9.58
C PHE A 114 -4.49 -15.39 8.89
N GLY A 115 -5.50 -15.12 8.06
CA GLY A 115 -6.16 -16.13 7.23
C GLY A 115 -7.15 -17.07 7.96
N TYR A 116 -7.66 -16.70 9.14
CA TYR A 116 -8.52 -17.56 9.97
C TYR A 116 -9.91 -17.79 9.36
N GLU A 117 -10.65 -16.72 9.07
CA GLU A 117 -11.90 -16.72 8.31
C GLU A 117 -11.95 -15.36 7.59
N GLY A 118 -11.63 -15.34 6.29
CA GLY A 118 -11.55 -14.09 5.51
C GLY A 118 -12.83 -13.25 5.61
N ASP A 119 -12.78 -12.00 5.18
CA ASP A 119 -13.93 -11.10 5.29
C ASP A 119 -15.07 -11.55 4.34
N LYS A 120 -16.33 -11.63 4.83
CA LYS A 120 -17.51 -12.09 4.03
C LYS A 120 -17.62 -11.39 2.67
N TYR A 121 -17.18 -10.13 2.61
CA TYR A 121 -17.22 -9.25 1.44
C TYR A 121 -16.16 -9.54 0.37
N TYR A 122 -15.11 -10.27 0.71
CA TYR A 122 -14.14 -10.74 -0.28
C TYR A 122 -14.44 -12.17 -0.77
N PHE A 123 -15.32 -12.94 -0.14
CA PHE A 123 -15.63 -14.31 -0.59
C PHE A 123 -16.42 -14.37 -1.90
N ASP A 124 -16.96 -13.26 -2.40
CA ASP A 124 -17.46 -13.22 -3.78
C ASP A 124 -16.33 -13.40 -4.83
N ILE A 125 -15.06 -13.22 -4.45
CA ILE A 125 -13.88 -13.35 -5.32
C ILE A 125 -13.08 -14.64 -5.06
N ASP A 126 -13.43 -15.46 -4.06
CA ASP A 126 -12.63 -16.62 -3.63
C ASP A 126 -11.14 -16.23 -3.44
N ILE A 127 -10.84 -15.37 -2.45
CA ILE A 127 -9.49 -14.86 -2.15
C ILE A 127 -8.46 -15.99 -2.15
N ARG A 128 -8.80 -17.12 -1.51
CA ARG A 128 -7.83 -18.21 -1.39
C ARG A 128 -7.38 -18.67 -2.76
N LYS A 129 -8.31 -18.85 -3.68
CA LYS A 129 -7.98 -19.14 -5.08
C LYS A 129 -7.35 -17.97 -5.83
N HIS A 130 -7.82 -16.74 -5.59
CA HIS A 130 -7.30 -15.54 -6.26
C HIS A 130 -5.80 -15.30 -5.97
N PHE A 131 -5.39 -15.52 -4.72
CA PHE A 131 -4.02 -15.38 -4.27
C PHE A 131 -3.25 -16.72 -4.33
N GLY A 132 -3.89 -17.85 -4.64
CA GLY A 132 -3.24 -19.17 -4.69
C GLY A 132 -2.99 -19.81 -3.32
N LEU A 133 -3.64 -19.32 -2.26
CA LEU A 133 -3.65 -19.86 -0.90
C LEU A 133 -4.45 -21.17 -0.78
N ASP A 134 -5.23 -21.53 -1.80
CA ASP A 134 -5.94 -22.82 -1.88
C ASP A 134 -4.99 -24.02 -1.97
N LYS A 135 -3.73 -23.80 -2.37
CA LYS A 135 -2.68 -24.82 -2.41
C LYS A 135 -2.11 -25.17 -1.03
N TYR A 136 -2.35 -24.31 -0.04
CA TYR A 136 -1.84 -24.46 1.32
C TYR A 136 -2.96 -24.88 2.27
N ASP A 137 -2.62 -25.61 3.34
CA ASP A 137 -3.58 -25.91 4.39
C ASP A 137 -4.05 -24.64 5.12
N SER A 138 -4.95 -24.76 6.11
CA SER A 138 -5.48 -23.58 6.79
C SER A 138 -4.48 -22.88 7.72
N THR A 139 -3.31 -23.47 7.99
CA THR A 139 -2.36 -23.01 9.02
C THR A 139 -1.08 -22.39 8.46
N ILE A 140 -0.68 -22.78 7.24
CA ILE A 140 0.44 -22.19 6.51
C ILE A 140 -0.01 -20.88 5.87
N ILE A 141 0.80 -19.84 6.04
CA ILE A 141 0.55 -18.50 5.50
C ILE A 141 1.80 -17.93 4.83
N PRO A 142 1.68 -17.10 3.78
CA PRO A 142 2.80 -16.36 3.22
C PRO A 142 3.41 -15.41 4.24
N TYR A 143 4.72 -15.24 4.21
CA TYR A 143 5.40 -14.19 4.96
C TYR A 143 5.44 -12.91 4.13
N TRP A 144 4.40 -12.09 4.21
CA TRP A 144 4.24 -10.85 3.44
C TRP A 144 5.22 -9.78 3.91
N LYS A 145 6.39 -9.69 3.28
CA LYS A 145 7.45 -8.73 3.62
C LYS A 145 7.31 -7.47 2.77
N THR A 146 7.29 -6.30 3.40
CA THR A 146 7.25 -5.03 2.66
C THR A 146 8.65 -4.61 2.23
N GLU A 147 8.76 -4.15 0.99
CA GLU A 147 10.03 -3.80 0.35
C GLU A 147 10.35 -2.30 0.44
N THR A 148 11.62 -1.96 0.74
CA THR A 148 12.17 -0.62 0.41
C THR A 148 12.39 -0.50 -1.09
N ILE A 149 12.57 0.72 -1.59
CA ILE A 149 12.76 0.96 -3.03
C ILE A 149 13.97 0.21 -3.62
N GLU A 150 15.02 -0.05 -2.85
CA GLU A 150 16.15 -0.91 -3.24
C GLU A 150 15.71 -2.35 -3.50
N ALA A 151 15.00 -2.95 -2.54
CA ALA A 151 14.47 -4.30 -2.68
C ALA A 151 13.44 -4.38 -3.82
N MET A 152 12.61 -3.35 -3.99
CA MET A 152 11.68 -3.26 -5.13
C MET A 152 12.42 -3.28 -6.48
N ASN A 153 13.53 -2.53 -6.59
CA ASN A 153 14.37 -2.52 -7.80
C ASN A 153 15.07 -3.85 -8.05
N ALA A 154 15.46 -4.54 -6.98
CA ALA A 154 16.22 -5.78 -7.07
C ALA A 154 15.44 -6.95 -7.68
N PHE A 155 14.10 -6.87 -7.76
CA PHE A 155 13.29 -7.83 -8.51
C PHE A 155 13.74 -8.00 -9.96
N ASN A 156 14.36 -6.99 -10.58
CA ASN A 156 14.99 -7.13 -11.91
C ASN A 156 16.05 -8.25 -12.00
N HIS A 157 16.60 -8.69 -10.87
CA HIS A 157 17.55 -9.79 -10.78
C HIS A 157 16.87 -11.15 -10.51
N LYS A 158 15.60 -11.15 -10.09
CA LYS A 158 14.83 -12.38 -9.85
C LYS A 158 14.30 -12.92 -11.17
N LYS A 159 14.49 -14.23 -11.40
CA LYS A 159 14.01 -14.90 -12.61
C LYS A 159 12.50 -14.71 -12.78
N GLY A 160 12.08 -14.28 -13.98
CA GLY A 160 10.66 -14.07 -14.32
C GLY A 160 10.20 -12.61 -14.19
N PHE A 161 11.03 -11.74 -13.61
CA PHE A 161 10.78 -10.31 -13.53
C PHE A 161 11.63 -9.55 -14.55
N TYR A 162 11.05 -8.50 -15.14
CA TYR A 162 11.69 -7.61 -16.12
C TYR A 162 11.71 -6.14 -15.68
N THR A 163 11.05 -5.87 -14.57
CA THR A 163 10.91 -4.56 -13.93
C THR A 163 11.07 -4.76 -12.43
N GLY A 164 11.09 -3.68 -11.66
CA GLY A 164 10.92 -3.78 -10.21
C GLY A 164 9.56 -4.38 -9.86
N ALA A 165 9.38 -4.75 -8.59
CA ALA A 165 8.10 -5.21 -8.07
C ALA A 165 7.92 -4.81 -6.60
N GLY A 166 6.69 -4.84 -6.12
CA GLY A 166 6.44 -4.75 -4.69
C GLY A 166 4.97 -4.96 -4.34
N GLU A 167 4.73 -5.13 -3.04
CA GLU A 167 3.41 -5.36 -2.46
C GLU A 167 2.65 -4.03 -2.23
N CYS A 168 1.45 -4.10 -1.64
CA CYS A 168 0.57 -2.94 -1.56
C CYS A 168 1.18 -1.82 -0.69
N VAL A 169 1.77 -2.20 0.44
CA VAL A 169 2.43 -1.28 1.38
C VAL A 169 3.65 -0.63 0.72
N SER A 170 4.46 -1.42 0.01
CA SER A 170 5.64 -0.97 -0.74
C SER A 170 5.25 0.06 -1.80
N LEU A 171 4.20 -0.21 -2.59
CA LEU A 171 3.67 0.73 -3.57
C LEU A 171 3.12 1.99 -2.90
N SER A 172 2.40 1.88 -1.78
CA SER A 172 1.89 3.03 -1.03
C SER A 172 3.04 3.96 -0.61
N ALA A 173 4.10 3.40 -0.01
CA ALA A 173 5.27 4.17 0.39
C ALA A 173 6.05 4.75 -0.80
N LEU A 174 6.17 4.00 -1.90
CA LEU A 174 6.78 4.48 -3.14
C LEU A 174 6.02 5.69 -3.72
N TYR A 175 4.69 5.62 -3.80
CA TYR A 175 3.87 6.74 -4.23
C TYR A 175 4.07 7.96 -3.32
N ALA A 176 4.02 7.78 -1.99
CA ALA A 176 4.19 8.89 -1.05
C ALA A 176 5.55 9.58 -1.24
N ALA A 177 6.64 8.81 -1.30
CA ALA A 177 7.99 9.34 -1.51
C ALA A 177 8.15 10.03 -2.89
N ALA A 178 7.63 9.42 -3.97
CA ALA A 178 7.69 10.01 -5.31
C ALA A 178 6.84 11.28 -5.44
N ILE A 179 5.68 11.33 -4.80
CA ILE A 179 4.80 12.51 -4.77
C ILE A 179 5.47 13.67 -4.03
N PHE A 180 6.23 13.38 -2.96
CA PHE A 180 7.06 14.37 -2.28
C PHE A 180 8.24 14.84 -3.15
N ILE A 181 9.13 13.93 -3.55
CA ILE A 181 10.39 14.27 -4.24
C ILE A 181 10.14 14.86 -5.64
N VAL A 182 9.38 14.13 -6.46
CA VAL A 182 9.17 14.46 -7.88
C VAL A 182 7.96 15.37 -8.04
N GLY A 183 6.88 15.11 -7.29
CA GLY A 183 5.66 15.93 -7.34
C GLY A 183 5.77 17.28 -6.63
N ARG A 184 6.73 17.42 -5.69
CA ARG A 184 6.88 18.57 -4.77
C ARG A 184 5.60 18.85 -3.99
N VAL A 185 4.96 17.80 -3.49
CA VAL A 185 3.81 17.91 -2.59
C VAL A 185 4.32 17.76 -1.15
N PRO A 186 4.03 18.70 -0.24
CA PRO A 186 4.44 18.60 1.16
C PRO A 186 3.98 17.31 1.84
N LEU A 187 4.81 16.76 2.73
CA LEU A 187 4.52 15.51 3.45
C LEU A 187 3.28 15.62 4.34
N GLU A 188 2.98 16.83 4.83
CA GLU A 188 1.80 17.17 5.64
C GLU A 188 0.47 16.98 4.89
N LYS A 189 0.54 16.84 3.56
CA LYS A 189 -0.63 16.59 2.71
C LYS A 189 -0.77 15.12 2.32
N ILE A 190 0.16 14.25 2.72
CA ILE A 190 0.19 12.85 2.27
C ILE A 190 -0.08 11.93 3.47
N PHE A 191 -1.26 11.30 3.46
CA PHE A 191 -1.70 10.36 4.48
C PHE A 191 -1.68 8.95 3.94
N LEU A 192 -1.03 8.03 4.66
CA LEU A 192 -1.09 6.61 4.36
C LEU A 192 -2.26 5.99 5.13
N ILE A 193 -3.06 5.20 4.43
CA ILE A 193 -4.25 4.54 4.94
C ILE A 193 -4.05 3.04 4.74
N ALA A 194 -4.12 2.27 5.80
CA ALA A 194 -4.09 0.82 5.72
C ALA A 194 -5.33 0.18 6.34
N THR A 195 -5.77 -0.88 5.70
CA THR A 195 -6.71 -1.89 6.17
C THR A 195 -5.93 -3.21 6.30
N PRO A 196 -6.53 -4.26 6.90
CA PRO A 196 -5.89 -5.58 6.95
C PRO A 196 -5.56 -6.22 5.60
N LEU A 197 -6.16 -5.76 4.49
CA LEU A 197 -6.01 -6.36 3.16
C LEU A 197 -5.44 -5.40 2.12
N HIS A 198 -5.32 -4.12 2.45
CA HIS A 198 -4.97 -3.10 1.48
C HIS A 198 -4.34 -1.87 2.11
N SER A 199 -3.39 -1.28 1.39
CA SER A 199 -2.84 0.03 1.73
C SER A 199 -2.88 0.97 0.53
N GLN A 200 -3.11 2.24 0.83
CA GLN A 200 -3.30 3.30 -0.14
C GLN A 200 -2.94 4.65 0.48
N ASN A 201 -2.77 5.67 -0.35
CA ASN A 201 -2.54 7.04 0.12
C ASN A 201 -3.76 7.91 -0.17
N PHE A 202 -4.02 8.88 0.70
CA PHE A 202 -4.84 10.05 0.39
C PHE A 202 -3.96 11.29 0.39
N VAL A 203 -3.95 12.01 -0.73
CA VAL A 203 -3.22 13.25 -0.91
C VAL A 203 -4.21 14.41 -0.84
N ASN A 204 -4.10 15.20 0.23
CA ASN A 204 -4.96 16.34 0.50
C ASN A 204 -4.49 17.60 -0.24
N GLU A 205 -4.61 17.57 -1.57
CA GLU A 205 -4.25 18.67 -2.46
C GLU A 205 -5.39 18.90 -3.46
N GLN A 206 -5.80 20.15 -3.66
CA GLN A 206 -6.97 20.51 -4.47
C GLN A 206 -8.25 19.78 -4.01
N ASP A 207 -8.90 19.02 -4.89
CA ASP A 207 -10.10 18.22 -4.58
C ASP A 207 -9.77 16.85 -3.95
N GLY A 208 -8.49 16.55 -3.72
CA GLY A 208 -8.00 15.27 -3.19
C GLY A 208 -7.68 14.22 -4.26
N LEU A 209 -6.82 13.27 -3.89
CA LEU A 209 -6.41 12.14 -4.73
C LEU A 209 -6.18 10.90 -3.87
N ILE A 210 -6.64 9.73 -4.32
CA ILE A 210 -6.27 8.44 -3.73
C ILE A 210 -5.30 7.70 -4.65
N THR A 211 -4.22 7.14 -4.12
CA THR A 211 -3.36 6.17 -4.84
C THR A 211 -3.70 4.76 -4.37
N ASN A 212 -3.98 3.83 -5.28
CA ASN A 212 -4.40 2.47 -4.96
C ASN A 212 -3.62 1.50 -5.85
N ASN A 213 -2.58 0.86 -5.30
CA ASN A 213 -1.63 0.02 -6.05
C ASN A 213 -1.19 0.71 -7.36
N ARG A 214 -1.53 0.14 -8.51
CA ARG A 214 -1.20 0.67 -9.85
C ARG A 214 -2.20 1.71 -10.37
N ARG A 215 -2.92 2.43 -9.51
CA ARG A 215 -3.98 3.39 -9.89
C ARG A 215 -3.87 4.68 -9.10
N ILE A 216 -4.31 5.76 -9.72
CA ILE A 216 -4.70 6.98 -9.00
C ILE A 216 -6.17 7.26 -9.28
N VAL A 217 -6.86 7.82 -8.30
CA VAL A 217 -8.30 8.03 -8.32
C VAL A 217 -8.56 9.45 -7.88
N THR A 218 -9.04 10.26 -8.83
CA THR A 218 -9.51 11.61 -8.55
C THR A 218 -10.96 11.55 -8.04
N ARG A 219 -11.43 12.65 -7.46
CA ARG A 219 -12.84 12.76 -7.04
C ARG A 219 -13.82 12.50 -8.19
N ASN A 220 -13.53 13.03 -9.38
CA ASN A 220 -14.34 12.76 -10.57
C ASN A 220 -14.34 11.27 -10.95
N MET A 221 -13.21 10.59 -10.84
CA MET A 221 -13.13 9.15 -11.08
C MET A 221 -13.97 8.38 -10.05
N TRP A 222 -13.95 8.77 -8.77
CA TRP A 222 -14.73 8.13 -7.70
C TRP A 222 -16.23 8.02 -8.03
N PHE A 223 -16.78 9.02 -8.71
CA PHE A 223 -18.22 9.10 -9.03
C PHE A 223 -18.58 8.88 -10.51
N ASN A 224 -17.66 8.40 -11.36
CA ASN A 224 -17.96 8.23 -12.80
C ASN A 224 -18.64 6.89 -13.16
N GLY A 225 -18.85 6.00 -12.19
CA GLY A 225 -19.58 4.73 -12.40
C GLY A 225 -18.88 3.69 -13.26
N THR A 226 -17.57 3.81 -13.49
CA THR A 226 -16.80 2.80 -14.24
C THR A 226 -16.41 1.60 -13.37
N SER A 227 -16.10 0.46 -14.00
CA SER A 227 -15.57 -0.71 -13.29
C SER A 227 -14.28 -0.41 -12.50
N LEU A 228 -13.45 0.50 -13.02
CA LEU A 228 -12.24 0.96 -12.33
C LEU A 228 -12.59 1.64 -11.00
N SER A 229 -13.61 2.50 -11.01
CA SER A 229 -14.10 3.20 -9.83
C SER A 229 -14.66 2.24 -8.80
N SER A 230 -15.52 1.30 -9.20
CA SER A 230 -16.03 0.28 -8.28
C SER A 230 -14.90 -0.50 -7.58
N LYS A 231 -13.84 -0.87 -8.33
CA LYS A 231 -12.68 -1.56 -7.75
C LYS A 231 -11.88 -0.68 -6.78
N ALA A 232 -11.77 0.62 -7.04
CA ALA A 232 -11.08 1.55 -6.16
C ALA A 232 -11.88 1.89 -4.89
N ARG A 233 -13.21 1.93 -4.99
CA ARG A 233 -14.12 2.27 -3.89
C ARG A 233 -14.21 1.20 -2.81
N ARG A 234 -14.12 -0.06 -3.25
CA ARG A 234 -14.35 -1.25 -2.45
C ARG A 234 -13.68 -1.24 -1.06
N ALA A 235 -12.40 -0.85 -0.97
CA ALA A 235 -11.68 -0.89 0.29
C ALA A 235 -12.29 0.08 1.32
N LEU A 236 -12.58 1.32 0.92
CA LEU A 236 -13.17 2.32 1.84
C LEU A 236 -14.67 2.11 2.09
N GLU A 237 -15.37 1.39 1.22
CA GLU A 237 -16.79 1.05 1.40
C GLU A 237 -17.00 -0.13 2.35
N ASN A 238 -16.12 -1.13 2.32
CA ASN A 238 -16.36 -2.41 2.99
C ASN A 238 -15.38 -2.72 4.12
N GLU A 239 -14.18 -2.15 4.09
CA GLU A 239 -13.13 -2.49 5.05
C GLU A 239 -13.00 -1.43 6.13
N ARG A 240 -12.53 -1.87 7.30
CA ARG A 240 -12.15 -0.97 8.38
C ARG A 240 -10.72 -0.48 8.16
N VAL A 241 -10.56 0.84 8.09
CA VAL A 241 -9.22 1.46 8.13
C VAL A 241 -8.66 1.23 9.53
N THR A 242 -7.57 0.45 9.61
CA THR A 242 -6.93 0.08 10.87
C THR A 242 -5.87 1.08 11.27
N ILE A 243 -5.10 1.59 10.30
CA ILE A 243 -4.01 2.54 10.53
C ILE A 243 -4.20 3.74 9.61
N VAL A 244 -4.02 4.94 10.17
CA VAL A 244 -3.71 6.15 9.41
C VAL A 244 -2.34 6.64 9.88
N SER A 245 -1.41 6.79 8.94
CA SER A 245 -0.03 7.20 9.19
C SER A 245 0.30 8.47 8.43
N HIS A 246 1.05 9.36 9.08
CA HIS A 246 1.34 10.72 8.63
C HIS A 246 2.72 11.14 9.16
N ILE A 247 3.33 12.20 8.60
CA ILE A 247 4.66 12.66 9.05
C ILE A 247 4.67 13.04 10.54
N SER A 248 3.54 13.46 11.10
CA SER A 248 3.44 13.74 12.54
C SER A 248 3.21 12.52 13.44
N GLY A 249 2.99 11.32 12.88
CA GLY A 249 2.78 10.10 13.65
C GLY A 249 1.70 9.18 13.08
N TYR A 250 1.05 8.39 13.95
CA TYR A 250 0.01 7.45 13.53
C TYR A 250 -1.20 7.45 14.46
N ILE A 251 -2.30 6.89 13.97
CA ILE A 251 -3.46 6.48 14.77
C ILE A 251 -3.92 5.09 14.37
N HIS A 252 -4.25 4.26 15.36
CA HIS A 252 -4.71 2.88 15.15
C HIS A 252 -6.11 2.66 15.74
N THR A 253 -6.88 1.75 15.17
CA THR A 253 -8.15 1.26 15.70
C THR A 253 -8.08 0.46 17.01
N ILE A 254 -6.90 0.00 17.42
CA ILE A 254 -6.73 -0.96 18.53
C ILE A 254 -6.08 -0.27 19.71
N TYR A 255 -5.00 0.46 19.46
CA TYR A 255 -4.31 1.22 20.50
C TYR A 255 -5.14 2.42 20.96
N ASN A 256 -5.10 2.69 22.27
CA ASN A 256 -5.73 3.86 22.84
C ASN A 256 -4.92 5.14 22.54
N GLU A 257 -3.61 5.00 22.39
CA GLU A 257 -2.69 6.11 22.13
C GLU A 257 -2.58 6.38 20.64
N ALA A 258 -2.46 7.66 20.29
CA ALA A 258 -2.22 8.13 18.94
C ALA A 258 -1.14 9.22 18.99
N THR A 259 -0.15 9.13 18.12
CA THR A 259 0.94 10.13 18.05
C THR A 259 0.74 11.14 16.93
N ILE A 260 -0.10 10.81 15.93
CA ILE A 260 -0.46 11.74 14.86
C ILE A 260 -0.98 13.05 15.45
N ASP A 261 -0.54 14.18 14.88
CA ASP A 261 -1.08 15.48 15.24
C ASP A 261 -2.62 15.49 15.10
N ARG A 262 -3.29 15.96 16.13
CA ARG A 262 -4.75 15.90 16.23
C ARG A 262 -5.43 16.78 15.18
N ALA A 263 -4.87 17.95 14.89
CA ALA A 263 -5.43 18.85 13.88
C ALA A 263 -5.28 18.23 12.49
N ALA A 264 -4.08 17.71 12.17
CA ALA A 264 -3.84 16.99 10.91
C ALA A 264 -4.80 15.81 10.72
N TYR A 265 -5.09 15.04 11.76
CA TYR A 265 -6.04 13.92 11.66
C TYR A 265 -7.49 14.39 11.46
N VAL A 266 -7.92 15.47 12.12
CA VAL A 266 -9.26 16.06 11.92
C VAL A 266 -9.38 16.58 10.49
N ASP A 267 -8.39 17.34 10.01
CA ASP A 267 -8.36 17.88 8.65
C ASP A 267 -8.37 16.77 7.61
N PHE A 268 -7.63 15.68 7.84
CA PHE A 268 -7.67 14.48 7.02
C PHE A 268 -9.07 13.88 6.95
N LYS A 269 -9.75 13.69 8.09
CA LYS A 269 -11.09 13.11 8.14
C LYS A 269 -12.10 13.96 7.36
N GLU A 270 -12.06 15.27 7.56
CA GLU A 270 -12.95 16.21 6.86
C GLU A 270 -12.68 16.22 5.36
N SER A 271 -11.41 16.28 4.97
CA SER A 271 -11.00 16.32 3.55
C SER A 271 -11.33 15.00 2.84
N LEU A 272 -11.09 13.86 3.49
CA LEU A 272 -11.46 12.55 2.95
C LEU A 272 -12.98 12.41 2.84
N SER A 273 -13.74 12.82 3.87
CA SER A 273 -15.21 12.82 3.82
C SER A 273 -15.74 13.68 2.67
N ASN A 274 -15.16 14.86 2.46
CA ASN A 274 -15.50 15.73 1.33
C ASN A 274 -15.14 15.09 -0.02
N PHE A 275 -14.01 14.41 -0.13
CA PHE A 275 -13.63 13.66 -1.33
C PHE A 275 -14.63 12.53 -1.64
N LEU A 276 -15.08 11.81 -0.61
CA LEU A 276 -15.94 10.63 -0.67
C LEU A 276 -17.44 10.94 -0.78
N THR A 277 -17.82 12.22 -0.78
CA THR A 277 -19.21 12.65 -0.89
C THR A 277 -19.43 13.56 -2.09
N THR A 278 -20.62 13.48 -2.69
CA THR A 278 -21.07 14.38 -3.74
C THR A 278 -22.58 14.61 -3.63
N SER A 279 -23.09 15.59 -4.37
CA SER A 279 -24.53 15.80 -4.52
C SER A 279 -25.03 15.14 -5.80
N LEU A 280 -26.28 14.71 -5.79
CA LEU A 280 -26.95 14.22 -6.99
C LEU A 280 -27.08 15.37 -8.01
N SER A 281 -26.68 15.08 -9.23
CA SER A 281 -26.81 15.93 -10.41
C SER A 281 -27.11 15.04 -11.63
N PRO A 282 -27.52 15.59 -12.78
CA PRO A 282 -27.73 14.80 -14.00
C PRO A 282 -26.54 13.89 -14.35
N ASP A 283 -25.32 14.43 -14.36
CA ASP A 283 -24.12 13.66 -14.72
C ASP A 283 -23.76 12.58 -13.66
N ILE A 284 -23.99 12.86 -12.38
CA ILE A 284 -23.79 11.90 -11.29
C ILE A 284 -24.84 10.78 -11.38
N PHE A 285 -26.09 11.10 -11.71
CA PHE A 285 -27.15 10.11 -11.87
C PHE A 285 -26.91 9.21 -13.09
N ILE A 286 -26.44 9.77 -14.21
CA ILE A 286 -25.99 8.97 -15.36
C ILE A 286 -24.85 8.04 -14.97
N SER A 287 -23.90 8.54 -14.17
CA SER A 287 -22.79 7.73 -13.67
C SER A 287 -23.26 6.62 -12.73
N PHE A 288 -24.25 6.88 -11.89
CA PHE A 288 -24.93 5.84 -11.12
C PHE A 288 -25.56 4.77 -12.03
N LEU A 289 -26.31 5.17 -13.06
CA LEU A 289 -26.90 4.22 -14.03
C LEU A 289 -25.84 3.42 -14.79
N ARG A 290 -24.64 3.99 -14.98
CA ARG A 290 -23.48 3.30 -15.58
C ARG A 290 -23.01 2.14 -14.71
N SER A 291 -22.91 2.29 -13.39
CA SER A 291 -22.54 1.20 -12.50
C SER A 291 -23.70 0.25 -12.17
N SER A 292 -24.94 0.74 -12.20
CA SER A 292 -26.10 0.02 -11.67
C SER A 292 -27.05 -0.45 -12.78
N ALA A 293 -26.58 -1.43 -13.56
CA ALA A 293 -27.27 -1.90 -14.77
C ALA A 293 -28.73 -2.33 -14.57
N GLY A 294 -29.06 -2.85 -13.38
CA GLY A 294 -30.42 -3.25 -13.01
C GLY A 294 -31.46 -2.13 -13.10
N TYR A 295 -31.06 -0.87 -12.96
CA TYR A 295 -31.97 0.28 -13.00
C TYR A 295 -32.17 0.86 -14.40
N ARG A 296 -31.27 0.57 -15.37
CA ARG A 296 -31.33 1.16 -16.73
C ARG A 296 -32.67 0.89 -17.41
N LYS A 297 -33.24 -0.30 -17.20
CA LYS A 297 -34.55 -0.73 -17.74
C LYS A 297 -35.74 0.14 -17.31
N LEU A 298 -35.59 0.93 -16.24
CA LEU A 298 -36.64 1.84 -15.76
C LEU A 298 -36.72 3.12 -16.60
N PHE A 299 -35.69 3.42 -17.40
CA PHE A 299 -35.56 4.70 -18.07
C PHE A 299 -35.58 4.56 -19.59
N GLN A 300 -36.05 5.63 -20.24
CA GLN A 300 -35.93 5.90 -21.66
C GLN A 300 -35.47 7.35 -21.85
N PHE A 301 -34.88 7.65 -23.01
CA PHE A 301 -34.41 8.98 -23.35
C PHE A 301 -35.15 9.52 -24.58
N ARG A 302 -35.59 10.78 -24.52
CA ARG A 302 -36.25 11.49 -25.62
C ARG A 302 -35.22 12.30 -26.41
N VAL A 303 -35.23 12.12 -27.72
CA VAL A 303 -34.42 12.89 -28.68
C VAL A 303 -35.36 13.63 -29.62
N SER A 304 -35.33 14.97 -29.58
CA SER A 304 -36.07 15.81 -30.51
C SER A 304 -35.21 16.13 -31.72
N ALA A 305 -35.54 15.56 -32.88
CA ALA A 305 -34.82 15.79 -34.14
C ALA A 305 -35.80 15.97 -35.32
N SER A 306 -35.55 16.97 -36.17
CA SER A 306 -36.39 17.26 -37.35
C SER A 306 -37.88 17.45 -37.05
N GLY A 307 -38.20 18.04 -35.90
CA GLY A 307 -39.58 18.33 -35.48
C GLY A 307 -40.38 17.11 -35.00
N LYS A 308 -39.74 15.95 -34.80
CA LYS A 308 -40.36 14.77 -34.21
C LYS A 308 -39.58 14.31 -32.99
N ASP A 309 -40.30 13.87 -31.97
CA ASP A 309 -39.72 13.20 -30.81
C ASP A 309 -39.51 11.72 -31.12
N ARG A 310 -38.36 11.22 -30.69
CA ARG A 310 -37.98 9.81 -30.75
C ARG A 310 -37.55 9.35 -29.38
N TYR A 311 -37.77 8.08 -29.07
CA TYR A 311 -37.54 7.49 -27.76
C TYR A 311 -36.63 6.28 -27.88
N ILE A 312 -35.70 6.12 -26.95
CA ILE A 312 -34.75 5.00 -26.93
C ILE A 312 -34.60 4.48 -25.48
N PRO A 313 -34.52 3.15 -25.26
CA PRO A 313 -34.16 2.60 -23.95
C PRO A 313 -32.80 3.11 -23.48
N VAL A 314 -32.63 3.43 -22.20
CA VAL A 314 -31.34 3.92 -21.69
C VAL A 314 -30.25 2.83 -21.76
N GLU A 315 -30.60 1.56 -21.55
CA GLU A 315 -29.67 0.45 -21.72
C GLU A 315 -29.07 0.39 -23.14
N LYS A 316 -29.85 0.73 -24.17
CA LYS A 316 -29.37 0.79 -25.55
C LYS A 316 -28.33 1.88 -25.73
N ILE A 317 -28.54 3.05 -25.15
CA ILE A 317 -27.52 4.11 -25.21
C ILE A 317 -26.20 3.66 -24.55
N PHE A 318 -26.26 2.94 -23.42
CA PHE A 318 -25.05 2.41 -22.76
C PHE A 318 -24.35 1.30 -23.55
N GLU A 319 -25.07 0.51 -24.36
CA GLU A 319 -24.44 -0.44 -25.30
C GLU A 319 -23.57 0.28 -26.33
N TYR A 320 -24.07 1.38 -26.91
CA TYR A 320 -23.30 2.22 -27.85
C TYR A 320 -22.15 2.95 -27.15
N GLU A 321 -22.36 3.47 -25.93
CA GLU A 321 -21.31 4.11 -25.12
C GLU A 321 -20.09 3.21 -24.94
N HIS A 322 -20.27 1.89 -24.78
CA HIS A 322 -19.16 0.95 -24.60
C HIS A 322 -18.20 0.88 -25.78
N SER A 323 -18.68 1.19 -26.99
CA SER A 323 -17.91 1.18 -28.23
C SER A 323 -17.57 2.58 -28.77
N SER A 324 -18.04 3.63 -28.09
CA SER A 324 -17.86 5.03 -28.50
C SER A 324 -16.80 5.75 -27.67
N ARG A 325 -16.21 6.79 -28.26
CA ARG A 325 -15.39 7.77 -27.53
C ARG A 325 -16.25 8.83 -26.81
N TYR A 326 -17.56 8.82 -27.04
CA TYR A 326 -18.53 9.71 -26.41
C TYR A 326 -19.34 8.93 -25.36
N ASN A 327 -19.90 9.65 -24.40
CA ASN A 327 -20.69 9.10 -23.32
C ASN A 327 -22.01 9.88 -23.15
N LEU A 328 -22.88 9.38 -22.29
CA LEU A 328 -24.21 9.94 -22.06
C LEU A 328 -24.20 11.25 -21.24
N THR A 329 -23.04 11.71 -20.76
CA THR A 329 -22.95 12.99 -20.03
C THR A 329 -23.30 14.17 -20.95
N LEU A 330 -23.73 15.28 -20.34
CA LEU A 330 -24.28 16.42 -21.07
C LEU A 330 -23.35 16.96 -22.18
N GLU A 331 -22.04 16.92 -21.96
CA GLU A 331 -21.04 17.49 -22.88
C GLU A 331 -20.94 16.70 -24.21
N SER A 332 -20.99 15.37 -24.16
CA SER A 332 -20.72 14.52 -25.33
C SER A 332 -21.94 13.77 -25.86
N ARG A 333 -23.06 13.79 -25.12
CA ARG A 333 -24.32 13.11 -25.44
C ARG A 333 -24.80 13.33 -26.87
N LYS A 334 -24.79 14.57 -27.37
CA LYS A 334 -25.29 14.87 -28.72
C LYS A 334 -24.52 14.09 -29.80
N LYS A 335 -23.22 13.88 -29.60
CA LYS A 335 -22.38 13.10 -30.52
C LYS A 335 -22.66 11.61 -30.36
N LEU A 336 -22.73 11.11 -29.11
CA LEU A 336 -23.11 9.72 -28.84
C LEU A 336 -24.44 9.34 -29.50
N ILE A 337 -25.48 10.15 -29.29
CA ILE A 337 -26.81 9.93 -29.88
C ILE A 337 -26.77 9.96 -31.42
N GLY A 338 -25.88 10.75 -32.01
CA GLY A 338 -25.69 10.80 -33.46
C GLY A 338 -25.03 9.55 -34.06
N ASP A 339 -24.32 8.76 -33.24
CA ASP A 339 -23.69 7.50 -33.65
C ASP A 339 -24.64 6.29 -33.55
N ILE A 340 -25.82 6.45 -32.93
CA ILE A 340 -26.79 5.37 -32.75
C ILE A 340 -27.61 5.16 -34.02
N ASP A 341 -27.80 3.90 -34.42
CA ASP A 341 -28.63 3.55 -35.58
C ASP A 341 -30.08 4.04 -35.39
N GLY A 342 -30.66 4.59 -36.45
CA GLY A 342 -32.03 5.11 -36.46
C GLY A 342 -33.08 4.06 -36.11
N ASP A 343 -32.82 2.79 -36.40
CA ASP A 343 -33.73 1.65 -36.13
C ASP A 343 -33.86 1.32 -34.64
N GLU A 344 -32.95 1.81 -33.79
CA GLU A 344 -33.01 1.65 -32.34
C GLU A 344 -34.06 2.59 -31.68
N PHE A 345 -34.58 3.57 -32.44
CA PHE A 345 -35.48 4.59 -31.94
C PHE A 345 -36.95 4.24 -32.21
N SER A 346 -37.79 4.45 -31.19
CA SER A 346 -39.24 4.38 -31.28
C SER A 346 -39.86 5.76 -31.52
N LEU A 347 -40.93 5.82 -32.32
CA LEU A 347 -41.70 7.05 -32.58
C LEU A 347 -42.73 7.38 -31.48
N SER A 348 -42.85 6.52 -30.47
CA SER A 348 -43.75 6.70 -29.33
C SER A 348 -43.02 6.30 -28.04
N PRO A 349 -43.40 6.88 -26.89
CA PRO A 349 -42.84 6.49 -25.60
C PRO A 349 -42.99 4.99 -25.37
N LEU A 350 -41.94 4.37 -24.85
CA LEU A 350 -41.94 2.97 -24.45
C LEU A 350 -42.78 2.79 -23.19
N SER A 351 -43.58 1.73 -23.14
CA SER A 351 -44.43 1.41 -21.98
C SER A 351 -43.60 1.09 -20.75
N SER A 352 -44.09 1.50 -19.57
CA SER A 352 -43.51 1.18 -18.26
C SER A 352 -42.09 1.71 -18.03
N ARG A 353 -41.74 2.82 -18.68
CA ARG A 353 -40.43 3.50 -18.53
C ARG A 353 -40.60 4.99 -18.32
N TYR A 354 -39.76 5.57 -17.46
CA TYR A 354 -39.73 6.99 -17.18
C TYR A 354 -38.77 7.73 -18.11
N LEU A 355 -39.08 8.98 -18.40
CA LEU A 355 -38.21 9.84 -19.19
C LEU A 355 -37.04 10.33 -18.33
N LEU A 356 -35.83 9.94 -18.69
CA LEU A 356 -34.62 10.43 -18.03
C LEU A 356 -34.52 11.97 -18.14
N ASN A 357 -34.93 12.53 -19.28
CA ASN A 357 -34.97 13.99 -19.49
C ASN A 357 -35.80 14.72 -18.42
N ASP A 358 -36.96 14.20 -18.04
CA ASP A 358 -37.85 14.87 -17.07
C ASP A 358 -37.22 14.86 -15.67
N LEU A 359 -36.46 13.81 -15.34
CA LEU A 359 -35.68 13.76 -14.11
C LEU A 359 -34.50 14.74 -14.14
N GLU A 360 -33.81 14.86 -15.28
CA GLU A 360 -32.75 15.86 -15.46
C GLU A 360 -33.29 17.30 -15.33
N ASP A 361 -34.46 17.56 -15.91
CA ASP A 361 -35.16 18.84 -15.81
C ASP A 361 -35.60 19.13 -14.38
N ALA A 362 -36.07 18.12 -13.63
CA ALA A 362 -36.36 18.28 -12.21
C ALA A 362 -35.11 18.60 -11.37
N MET A 363 -33.93 18.10 -11.79
CA MET A 363 -32.64 18.37 -11.16
C MET A 363 -32.03 19.72 -11.55
N HIS A 364 -32.50 20.38 -12.61
CA HIS A 364 -31.91 21.62 -13.11
C HIS A 364 -31.93 22.73 -12.04
N GLY A 365 -30.74 23.21 -11.67
CA GLY A 365 -30.57 24.24 -10.64
C GLY A 365 -30.64 23.73 -9.19
N THR A 366 -30.88 22.44 -8.97
CA THR A 366 -31.01 21.83 -7.64
C THR A 366 -29.91 20.81 -7.41
N LYS A 367 -28.89 21.14 -6.61
CA LYS A 367 -27.95 20.14 -6.06
C LYS A 367 -28.50 19.66 -4.74
N THR A 368 -28.69 18.35 -4.59
CA THR A 368 -29.14 17.77 -3.33
C THR A 368 -28.45 16.46 -3.02
N SER A 369 -28.22 16.21 -1.73
CA SER A 369 -27.69 14.96 -1.18
C SER A 369 -28.62 14.37 -0.12
N SER A 370 -29.74 15.04 0.18
CA SER A 370 -30.72 14.59 1.17
C SER A 370 -31.66 13.58 0.53
N ARG A 371 -31.82 12.41 1.17
CA ARG A 371 -32.76 11.36 0.72
C ARG A 371 -34.17 11.89 0.45
N ASP A 372 -34.72 12.70 1.36
CA ASP A 372 -36.06 13.30 1.19
C ASP A 372 -36.14 14.22 -0.03
N SER A 373 -35.07 14.97 -0.26
CA SER A 373 -34.99 15.87 -1.42
C SER A 373 -34.86 15.08 -2.72
N ILE A 374 -34.05 14.02 -2.74
CA ILE A 374 -33.94 13.09 -3.86
C ILE A 374 -35.31 12.45 -4.13
N TYR A 375 -35.98 11.92 -3.11
CA TYR A 375 -37.34 11.38 -3.26
C TYR A 375 -38.30 12.37 -3.91
N ARG A 376 -38.31 13.64 -3.45
CA ARG A 376 -39.15 14.70 -4.05
C ARG A 376 -38.79 14.99 -5.50
N LEU A 377 -37.52 14.93 -5.89
CA LEU A 377 -37.10 15.09 -7.28
C LEU A 377 -37.72 14.01 -8.17
N PHE A 378 -37.66 12.74 -7.74
CA PHE A 378 -38.27 11.63 -8.49
C PHE A 378 -39.79 11.78 -8.58
N ILE A 379 -40.49 12.11 -7.49
CA ILE A 379 -41.95 12.35 -7.54
C ILE A 379 -42.32 13.50 -8.47
N ASN A 380 -41.57 14.62 -8.42
CA ASN A 380 -41.80 15.76 -9.31
C ASN A 380 -41.53 15.44 -10.79
N ALA A 381 -40.61 14.51 -11.06
CA ALA A 381 -40.34 13.96 -12.39
C ALA A 381 -41.38 12.90 -12.84
N GLY A 382 -42.45 12.70 -12.07
CA GLY A 382 -43.56 11.81 -12.42
C GLY A 382 -43.37 10.33 -12.08
N PHE A 383 -42.40 10.00 -11.21
CA PHE A 383 -42.16 8.62 -10.79
C PHE A 383 -43.22 8.15 -9.80
N ASP A 384 -43.67 6.90 -9.97
CA ASP A 384 -44.53 6.27 -8.97
C ASP A 384 -43.72 5.95 -7.70
N SER A 385 -44.26 6.41 -6.57
CA SER A 385 -43.78 6.09 -5.23
C SER A 385 -43.69 4.59 -4.92
N SER A 386 -44.47 3.74 -5.62
CA SER A 386 -44.40 2.28 -5.48
C SER A 386 -43.06 1.76 -5.99
N ILE A 387 -42.63 2.20 -7.18
CA ILE A 387 -41.37 1.79 -7.80
C ILE A 387 -40.17 2.27 -6.99
N LEU A 388 -40.21 3.48 -6.42
CA LEU A 388 -39.14 3.97 -5.53
C LEU A 388 -39.02 3.19 -4.22
N ARG A 389 -40.08 2.47 -3.80
CA ARG A 389 -40.11 1.64 -2.59
C ARG A 389 -39.80 0.17 -2.87
N GLU A 390 -40.27 -0.35 -4.00
CA GLU A 390 -40.07 -1.72 -4.43
C GLU A 390 -38.66 -1.95 -4.98
N THR A 391 -38.05 -0.89 -5.52
CA THR A 391 -36.66 -0.91 -5.96
C THR A 391 -35.82 -0.21 -4.90
N ASN A 392 -34.70 -0.80 -4.47
CA ASN A 392 -33.75 -0.18 -3.52
C ASN A 392 -33.01 1.03 -4.14
N LEU A 393 -33.61 1.70 -5.13
CA LEU A 393 -33.01 2.75 -5.95
C LEU A 393 -32.48 3.91 -5.10
N LEU A 394 -33.24 4.36 -4.11
CA LEU A 394 -32.82 5.47 -3.25
C LEU A 394 -31.65 5.07 -2.33
N ASP A 395 -31.64 3.85 -1.79
CA ASP A 395 -30.54 3.32 -0.98
C ASP A 395 -29.25 3.17 -1.79
N ASP A 396 -29.38 2.69 -3.03
CA ASP A 396 -28.26 2.51 -3.93
C ASP A 396 -27.71 3.85 -4.44
N ILE A 397 -28.57 4.86 -4.67
CA ILE A 397 -28.14 6.23 -4.98
C ILE A 397 -27.40 6.84 -3.79
N ASP A 398 -27.97 6.75 -2.58
CA ASP A 398 -27.37 7.29 -1.35
C ASP A 398 -25.97 6.69 -1.14
N SER A 399 -25.85 5.38 -1.30
CA SER A 399 -24.57 4.65 -1.20
C SER A 399 -23.59 5.01 -2.34
N PHE A 400 -24.10 5.34 -3.53
CA PHE A 400 -23.25 5.78 -4.65
C PHE A 400 -22.67 7.18 -4.45
N ILE A 401 -23.48 8.13 -3.95
CA ILE A 401 -23.07 9.54 -3.78
C ILE A 401 -22.33 9.81 -2.46
N SER A 402 -22.40 8.89 -1.50
CA SER A 402 -21.80 9.06 -0.17
C SER A 402 -21.14 7.76 0.31
N THR A 403 -19.81 7.74 0.34
CA THR A 403 -19.05 6.68 1.01
C THR A 403 -18.63 7.15 2.40
N VAL A 404 -19.03 6.42 3.45
CA VAL A 404 -18.63 6.72 4.83
C VAL A 404 -17.56 5.73 5.27
N PRO A 405 -16.27 6.14 5.34
CA PRO A 405 -15.19 5.22 5.69
C PRO A 405 -15.18 4.91 7.19
N HIS A 406 -14.87 3.66 7.56
CA HIS A 406 -14.69 3.24 8.95
C HIS A 406 -13.28 3.59 9.44
N LEU A 407 -13.08 4.84 9.86
CA LEU A 407 -11.79 5.36 10.32
C LEU A 407 -11.53 5.09 11.82
N PRO A 408 -10.26 5.13 12.28
CA PRO A 408 -9.94 5.15 13.69
C PRO A 408 -10.69 6.25 14.46
N ALA A 409 -11.16 5.91 15.67
CA ALA A 409 -11.96 6.82 16.48
C ALA A 409 -11.16 8.07 16.91
N THR A 410 -11.84 9.19 17.15
CA THR A 410 -11.22 10.48 17.53
C THR A 410 -11.15 10.73 19.03
N ASP A 411 -11.67 9.81 19.83
CA ASP A 411 -11.67 9.80 21.29
C ASP A 411 -10.42 9.08 21.88
N ARG A 412 -9.37 8.94 21.07
CA ARG A 412 -8.07 8.40 21.48
C ARG A 412 -7.30 9.37 22.37
N ASN A 413 -6.34 8.83 23.12
CA ASN A 413 -5.36 9.61 23.84
C ASN A 413 -4.26 10.10 22.88
N PHE A 414 -4.36 11.37 22.45
CA PHE A 414 -3.37 11.98 21.57
C PHE A 414 -2.14 12.40 22.38
N ILE A 415 -1.00 11.79 22.08
CA ILE A 415 0.29 12.08 22.72
C ILE A 415 1.10 12.94 21.76
N PRO A 416 1.47 14.17 22.15
CA PRO A 416 2.34 15.00 21.32
C PRO A 416 3.67 14.27 21.06
N ALA A 417 3.99 14.10 19.78
CA ALA A 417 5.29 13.61 19.33
C ALA A 417 5.96 14.72 18.51
N PRO A 418 7.29 14.92 18.66
CA PRO A 418 8.01 15.77 17.74
C PRO A 418 7.84 15.22 16.31
N SER A 419 7.75 16.12 15.33
CA SER A 419 7.72 15.76 13.91
C SER A 419 8.89 16.47 13.24
N PRO A 420 9.67 15.79 12.38
CA PRO A 420 10.69 16.46 11.59
C PRO A 420 10.03 17.45 10.62
N GLU A 421 10.57 18.66 10.52
CA GLU A 421 10.11 19.67 9.55
C GLU A 421 10.85 19.47 8.22
N ILE A 422 10.18 18.83 7.26
CA ILE A 422 10.78 18.44 5.98
C ILE A 422 10.06 19.16 4.83
N GLY A 423 10.64 20.28 4.41
CA GLY A 423 10.13 21.05 3.27
C GLY A 423 10.50 20.43 1.92
N THR A 424 9.70 20.74 0.90
CA THR A 424 9.92 20.32 -0.50
C THR A 424 11.18 20.90 -1.16
N GLU A 425 11.81 21.87 -0.50
CA GLU A 425 13.03 22.54 -0.96
C GLU A 425 14.31 21.88 -0.43
N LEU A 426 14.19 20.99 0.56
CA LEU A 426 15.35 20.28 1.11
C LEU A 426 15.84 19.24 0.12
N GLU A 427 17.16 19.16 -0.02
CA GLU A 427 17.82 18.12 -0.80
C GLU A 427 18.07 16.87 0.06
N ARG A 428 18.27 15.72 -0.60
CA ARG A 428 18.39 14.40 0.04
C ARG A 428 19.30 14.36 1.27
N GLU A 429 20.52 14.89 1.16
CA GLU A 429 21.50 14.84 2.26
C GLU A 429 21.04 15.67 3.46
N GLN A 430 20.39 16.82 3.23
CA GLN A 430 19.88 17.66 4.30
C GLN A 430 18.77 16.96 5.08
N ILE A 431 17.96 16.15 4.40
CA ILE A 431 16.93 15.33 5.03
C ILE A 431 17.58 14.21 5.87
N ILE A 432 18.60 13.54 5.36
CA ILE A 432 19.34 12.49 6.09
C ILE A 432 19.99 13.07 7.35
N ASP A 433 20.65 14.23 7.23
CA ASP A 433 21.29 14.92 8.36
C ASP A 433 20.25 15.31 9.42
N LEU A 434 19.10 15.84 9.01
CA LEU A 434 18.01 16.21 9.91
C LEU A 434 17.45 14.99 10.65
N ILE A 435 17.15 13.90 9.94
CA ILE A 435 16.65 12.66 10.53
C ILE A 435 17.68 12.06 11.49
N THR A 436 18.95 12.08 11.12
CA THR A 436 20.04 11.59 11.98
C THR A 436 20.20 12.45 13.24
N LEU A 437 20.07 13.77 13.12
CA LEU A 437 20.13 14.68 14.27
C LEU A 437 18.98 14.45 15.25
N LEU A 438 17.78 14.20 14.74
CA LEU A 438 16.57 14.04 15.56
C LEU A 438 16.40 12.64 16.15
N SER A 439 17.09 11.62 15.64
CA SER A 439 16.88 10.22 16.06
C SER A 439 16.99 9.94 17.56
N PRO A 440 17.82 10.63 18.38
CA PRO A 440 17.86 10.36 19.82
C PRO A 440 16.59 10.75 20.58
N GLU A 441 15.79 11.68 20.05
CA GLU A 441 14.61 12.25 20.72
C GLU A 441 13.31 12.04 19.93
N ASN A 442 13.41 11.55 18.69
CA ASN A 442 12.29 11.35 17.78
C ASN A 442 12.23 9.90 17.29
N GLU A 443 11.21 9.17 17.74
CA GLU A 443 11.07 7.75 17.43
C GLU A 443 10.91 7.48 15.93
N MET A 444 10.14 8.30 15.19
CA MET A 444 9.97 8.12 13.75
C MET A 444 11.30 8.33 13.01
N SER A 445 12.10 9.31 13.43
CA SER A 445 13.44 9.56 12.85
C SER A 445 14.39 8.40 13.16
N MET A 446 14.39 7.90 14.40
CA MET A 446 15.13 6.69 14.77
C MET A 446 14.73 5.51 13.89
N LEU A 447 13.45 5.15 13.85
CA LEU A 447 12.96 4.02 13.06
C LEU A 447 13.26 4.19 11.57
N SER A 448 13.23 5.41 11.04
CA SER A 448 13.61 5.69 9.65
C SER A 448 15.06 5.31 9.36
N LEU A 449 15.99 5.52 10.29
CA LEU A 449 17.38 5.07 10.14
C LEU A 449 17.51 3.54 10.16
N TYR A 450 16.70 2.85 10.98
CA TYR A 450 16.66 1.39 11.00
C TYR A 450 16.09 0.83 9.69
N VAL A 451 14.96 1.35 9.21
CA VAL A 451 14.37 0.94 7.93
C VAL A 451 15.30 1.24 6.75
N TYR A 452 15.94 2.41 6.76
CA TYR A 452 16.93 2.79 5.76
C TYR A 452 18.25 2.02 5.89
N ARG A 453 18.47 1.33 7.01
CA ARG A 453 19.65 0.51 7.29
C ARG A 453 20.95 1.33 7.33
N LYS A 454 20.94 2.47 8.04
CA LYS A 454 22.12 3.32 8.23
C LYS A 454 23.12 2.70 9.21
N MET A 455 23.78 1.62 8.80
CA MET A 455 24.59 0.73 9.66
C MET A 455 25.79 1.42 10.33
N ASP A 456 26.24 2.56 9.80
CA ASP A 456 27.30 3.39 10.41
C ASP A 456 26.82 4.18 11.64
N VAL A 457 25.50 4.33 11.80
CA VAL A 457 24.87 5.10 12.88
C VAL A 457 24.07 4.23 13.84
N ILE A 458 23.32 3.25 13.33
CA ILE A 458 22.41 2.44 14.16
C ILE A 458 23.12 1.28 14.86
N GLU A 459 22.51 0.76 15.92
CA GLU A 459 22.92 -0.50 16.56
C GLU A 459 22.61 -1.69 15.65
N TRP A 460 23.50 -2.69 15.62
CA TRP A 460 23.41 -3.82 14.68
C TRP A 460 22.59 -4.99 15.23
N GLU A 461 22.44 -5.13 16.55
CA GLU A 461 21.75 -6.24 17.18
C GLU A 461 20.32 -6.44 16.64
N PRO A 462 19.51 -5.38 16.41
CA PRO A 462 18.19 -5.56 15.81
C PRO A 462 18.24 -6.09 14.37
N PHE A 463 19.24 -5.69 13.58
CA PHE A 463 19.47 -6.25 12.23
C PHE A 463 19.87 -7.72 12.30
N ILE A 464 20.82 -8.08 13.18
CA ILE A 464 21.25 -9.47 13.35
C ILE A 464 20.09 -10.35 13.82
N LYS A 465 19.26 -9.86 14.76
CA LYS A 465 18.06 -10.58 15.18
C LYS A 465 17.14 -10.88 14.00
N ALA A 466 16.83 -9.88 13.17
CA ALA A 466 15.99 -10.09 11.99
C ALA A 466 16.65 -11.08 11.00
N ALA A 467 17.95 -10.89 10.73
CA ALA A 467 18.72 -11.71 9.80
C ALA A 467 18.88 -13.17 10.24
N ILE A 468 18.77 -13.48 11.53
CA ILE A 468 18.84 -14.88 12.00
C ILE A 468 17.45 -15.51 12.14
N GLU A 469 16.41 -14.74 12.45
CA GLU A 469 15.10 -15.29 12.78
C GLU A 469 14.07 -15.28 11.63
N ARG A 470 14.24 -14.46 10.58
CA ARG A 470 13.14 -14.11 9.64
C ARG A 470 13.50 -14.22 8.16
N ASN A 471 13.94 -15.39 7.71
CA ASN A 471 14.39 -15.62 6.32
C ASN A 471 13.83 -16.93 5.77
N ASN A 472 12.50 -17.06 5.80
CA ASN A 472 11.79 -18.32 5.55
C ASN A 472 12.17 -18.98 4.21
N VAL A 473 12.26 -18.19 3.13
CA VAL A 473 12.65 -18.70 1.80
C VAL A 473 14.07 -19.28 1.77
N SER A 474 15.03 -18.62 2.43
CA SER A 474 16.41 -19.10 2.49
C SER A 474 16.50 -20.37 3.34
N PHE A 475 15.71 -20.46 4.41
CA PHE A 475 15.66 -21.64 5.27
C PHE A 475 15.09 -22.84 4.53
N SER A 476 14.02 -22.68 3.75
CA SER A 476 13.44 -23.78 2.96
C SER A 476 14.38 -24.24 1.84
N ASP A 477 14.91 -23.30 1.07
CA ASP A 477 15.64 -23.61 -0.17
C ASP A 477 17.03 -24.18 0.05
N LEU A 478 17.63 -23.87 1.21
CA LEU A 478 18.98 -24.29 1.59
C LEU A 478 18.99 -25.36 2.69
N ALA A 479 17.82 -25.86 3.12
CA ALA A 479 17.67 -26.83 4.19
C ALA A 479 18.52 -28.10 4.00
N ALA A 480 18.63 -28.58 2.76
CA ALA A 480 19.28 -29.86 2.43
C ALA A 480 20.82 -29.79 2.35
N GLU A 481 21.43 -28.60 2.34
CA GLU A 481 22.85 -28.45 2.02
C GLU A 481 23.76 -28.67 3.23
N ASP A 482 24.86 -29.41 3.05
CA ASP A 482 25.93 -29.45 4.05
C ASP A 482 26.72 -28.13 4.08
N GLN A 483 27.55 -27.92 5.11
CA GLN A 483 28.27 -26.66 5.32
C GLN A 483 29.15 -26.23 4.12
N ASN A 484 29.82 -27.17 3.45
CA ASN A 484 30.70 -26.85 2.33
C ASN A 484 29.90 -26.55 1.07
N SER A 485 28.87 -27.37 0.79
CA SER A 485 27.95 -27.13 -0.32
C SER A 485 27.26 -25.76 -0.19
N LEU A 486 26.80 -25.44 1.03
CA LEU A 486 26.20 -24.15 1.37
C LEU A 486 27.15 -22.99 1.11
N TYR A 487 28.38 -23.08 1.60
CA TYR A 487 29.41 -22.07 1.33
C TYR A 487 29.64 -21.89 -0.17
N HIS A 488 29.84 -22.98 -0.92
CA HIS A 488 30.08 -22.90 -2.36
C HIS A 488 28.92 -22.25 -3.11
N ARG A 489 27.68 -22.55 -2.73
CA ARG A 489 26.48 -21.96 -3.35
C ARG A 489 26.35 -20.47 -3.03
N ILE A 490 26.52 -20.08 -1.77
CA ILE A 490 26.43 -18.67 -1.34
C ILE A 490 27.58 -17.83 -1.89
N ASN A 491 28.80 -18.37 -1.85
CA ASN A 491 29.97 -17.68 -2.38
C ASN A 491 29.91 -17.51 -3.91
N GLY A 492 29.18 -18.41 -4.60
CA GLY A 492 28.92 -18.32 -6.03
C GLY A 492 27.89 -17.27 -6.45
N LEU A 493 27.18 -16.63 -5.51
CA LEU A 493 26.29 -15.50 -5.80
C LEU A 493 27.10 -14.25 -6.22
N ASP A 494 26.50 -13.34 -6.98
CA ASP A 494 27.18 -12.11 -7.38
C ASP A 494 27.61 -11.31 -6.13
N ASN A 495 28.85 -10.82 -6.11
CA ASN A 495 29.40 -10.07 -4.99
C ASN A 495 29.03 -8.58 -5.06
N PHE A 496 27.74 -8.29 -5.08
CA PHE A 496 27.20 -6.95 -5.21
C PHE A 496 25.90 -6.82 -4.41
N SER A 497 25.88 -5.90 -3.45
CA SER A 497 24.68 -5.65 -2.64
C SER A 497 23.63 -4.89 -3.45
N ILE A 498 22.35 -5.12 -3.12
CA ILE A 498 21.25 -4.33 -3.65
C ILE A 498 21.13 -2.95 -2.98
N TYR A 499 21.83 -2.76 -1.86
CA TYR A 499 21.92 -1.50 -1.13
C TYR A 499 23.28 -0.85 -1.35
N ASP A 500 23.28 0.46 -1.58
CA ASP A 500 24.50 1.24 -1.80
C ASP A 500 25.26 1.53 -0.49
N GLY A 501 26.54 1.84 -0.64
CA GLY A 501 27.43 2.23 0.46
C GLY A 501 27.41 1.22 1.61
N ASP A 502 27.17 1.75 2.81
CA ASP A 502 27.30 1.04 4.08
C ASP A 502 26.00 0.35 4.54
N ARG A 503 24.97 0.28 3.70
CA ARG A 503 23.65 -0.28 4.02
C ARG A 503 23.56 -1.75 3.65
N PHE A 504 22.89 -2.62 4.40
CA PHE A 504 22.92 -4.06 4.14
C PHE A 504 21.63 -4.65 3.56
N ALA A 505 21.76 -5.65 2.70
CA ALA A 505 20.69 -6.57 2.33
C ALA A 505 20.44 -7.62 3.43
N MET A 506 19.18 -8.01 3.60
CA MET A 506 18.77 -9.12 4.46
C MET A 506 19.06 -10.47 3.79
N PRO A 507 19.28 -11.56 4.54
CA PRO A 507 19.58 -12.86 3.95
C PRO A 507 18.58 -13.38 2.91
N ASP A 508 17.29 -13.16 3.13
CA ASP A 508 16.24 -13.50 2.16
C ASP A 508 16.33 -12.68 0.86
N GLU A 509 16.72 -11.40 0.93
CA GLU A 509 16.99 -10.55 -0.23
C GLU A 509 18.22 -11.03 -0.99
N VAL A 510 19.32 -11.34 -0.28
CA VAL A 510 20.54 -11.88 -0.89
C VAL A 510 20.23 -13.15 -1.67
N TRP A 511 19.46 -14.04 -1.04
CA TRP A 511 19.05 -15.30 -1.63
C TRP A 511 18.14 -15.10 -2.85
N ASN A 512 17.08 -14.30 -2.70
CA ASN A 512 16.08 -14.08 -3.75
C ASN A 512 16.65 -13.43 -5.01
N PHE A 513 17.54 -12.46 -4.83
CA PHE A 513 18.09 -11.66 -5.93
C PHE A 513 19.43 -12.21 -6.42
N GLY A 514 19.93 -13.29 -5.80
CA GLY A 514 21.13 -14.01 -6.22
C GLY A 514 22.41 -13.18 -6.09
N ARG A 515 22.43 -12.21 -5.18
CA ARG A 515 23.53 -11.25 -5.04
C ARG A 515 23.60 -10.64 -3.66
N GLY A 516 24.81 -10.39 -3.19
CA GLY A 516 25.06 -9.73 -1.91
C GLY A 516 26.54 -9.46 -1.68
N ASP A 517 26.82 -8.49 -0.83
CA ASP A 517 28.15 -8.22 -0.32
C ASP A 517 28.66 -9.37 0.58
N GLY A 518 29.98 -9.44 0.81
CA GLY A 518 30.61 -10.47 1.64
C GLY A 518 30.06 -10.55 3.07
N ILE A 519 29.72 -9.42 3.70
CA ILE A 519 29.08 -9.40 5.03
C ILE A 519 27.70 -10.07 4.96
N GLU A 520 26.92 -9.73 3.95
CA GLU A 520 25.53 -10.18 3.77
C GLU A 520 25.49 -11.67 3.45
N LYS A 521 26.42 -12.16 2.62
CA LYS A 521 26.64 -13.58 2.32
C LYS A 521 27.02 -14.37 3.56
N ALA A 522 27.93 -13.84 4.38
CA ALA A 522 28.31 -14.48 5.64
C ALA A 522 27.10 -14.58 6.59
N LEU A 523 26.26 -13.54 6.68
CA LEU A 523 25.05 -13.55 7.50
C LEU A 523 23.97 -14.48 6.95
N LEU A 524 23.82 -14.60 5.63
CA LEU A 524 22.97 -15.62 5.01
C LEU A 524 23.42 -17.03 5.42
N MET A 525 24.70 -17.33 5.29
CA MET A 525 25.23 -18.63 5.72
C MET A 525 25.00 -18.86 7.22
N ALA A 526 25.28 -17.86 8.07
CA ALA A 526 25.05 -17.95 9.51
C ALA A 526 23.58 -18.24 9.84
N SER A 527 22.65 -17.54 9.20
CA SER A 527 21.21 -17.70 9.44
C SER A 527 20.73 -19.13 9.16
N VAL A 528 21.15 -19.72 8.03
CA VAL A 528 20.79 -21.08 7.64
C VAL A 528 21.40 -22.10 8.59
N LEU A 529 22.67 -21.91 9.00
CA LEU A 529 23.34 -22.82 9.93
C LEU A 529 22.70 -22.83 11.32
N VAL A 530 22.38 -21.65 11.87
CA VAL A 530 21.69 -21.53 13.17
C VAL A 530 20.27 -22.10 13.08
N HIS A 531 19.57 -21.87 11.98
CA HIS A 531 18.24 -22.45 11.78
C HIS A 531 18.28 -23.99 11.77
N LYS A 532 19.27 -24.58 11.09
CA LYS A 532 19.46 -26.04 11.03
C LYS A 532 19.90 -26.62 12.37
N ASN A 533 20.73 -25.93 13.12
CA ASN A 533 21.20 -26.35 14.44
C ASN A 533 21.18 -25.16 15.43
N PRO A 534 20.08 -24.97 16.18
CA PRO A 534 19.96 -23.83 17.09
C PRO A 534 21.00 -23.79 18.22
N GLY A 535 21.70 -24.90 18.50
CA GLY A 535 22.79 -24.95 19.49
C GLY A 535 24.17 -24.64 18.91
N GLU A 536 24.28 -24.38 17.60
CA GLU A 536 25.53 -24.04 16.94
C GLU A 536 26.01 -22.65 17.36
N ARG A 537 27.31 -22.52 17.63
CA ARG A 537 27.94 -21.23 17.94
C ARG A 537 28.64 -20.71 16.70
N ILE A 538 28.21 -19.55 16.24
CA ILE A 538 28.76 -18.90 15.06
C ILE A 538 29.40 -17.58 15.46
N THR A 539 30.57 -17.30 14.90
CA THR A 539 31.20 -15.99 14.97
C THR A 539 31.44 -15.48 13.55
N VAL A 540 31.02 -14.24 13.27
CA VAL A 540 31.35 -13.54 12.02
C VAL A 540 32.29 -12.40 12.35
N GLU A 541 33.54 -12.50 11.91
CA GLU A 541 34.54 -11.45 12.01
C GLU A 541 34.58 -10.66 10.71
N ILE A 542 34.49 -9.34 10.82
CA ILE A 542 34.52 -8.40 9.70
C ILE A 542 35.71 -7.49 9.95
N SER A 543 36.72 -7.55 9.08
CA SER A 543 37.93 -6.73 9.16
C SER A 543 38.17 -6.04 7.81
N GLY A 544 37.55 -4.88 7.63
CA GLY A 544 37.54 -4.19 6.35
C GLY A 544 36.89 -5.06 5.27
N SER A 545 37.67 -5.44 4.25
CA SER A 545 37.19 -6.28 3.16
C SER A 545 37.23 -7.78 3.45
N ASP A 546 37.91 -8.23 4.51
CA ASP A 546 38.00 -9.65 4.87
C ASP A 546 36.89 -10.02 5.86
N VAL A 547 36.00 -10.93 5.46
CA VAL A 547 34.90 -11.42 6.30
C VAL A 547 35.09 -12.92 6.53
N LYS A 548 35.08 -13.35 7.79
CA LYS A 548 35.27 -14.74 8.18
C LYS A 548 34.12 -15.22 9.05
N LEU A 549 33.49 -16.30 8.63
CA LEU A 549 32.52 -17.05 9.43
C LEU A 549 33.20 -18.26 10.06
N PHE A 550 33.16 -18.33 11.39
CA PHE A 550 33.66 -19.43 12.20
C PHE A 550 32.48 -20.25 12.71
N VAL A 551 32.52 -21.56 12.47
CA VAL A 551 31.53 -22.51 12.99
C VAL A 551 32.24 -23.82 13.33
N ALA A 552 32.13 -24.26 14.59
CA ALA A 552 32.91 -25.37 15.13
C ALA A 552 34.42 -25.25 14.81
N SER A 553 34.96 -26.14 13.96
CA SER A 553 36.36 -26.11 13.50
C SER A 553 36.53 -25.60 12.06
N ALA A 554 35.46 -25.16 11.40
CA ALA A 554 35.47 -24.67 10.03
C ALA A 554 35.54 -23.14 9.99
N ILE A 555 36.19 -22.63 8.94
CA ILE A 555 36.31 -21.20 8.65
C ILE A 555 35.93 -20.98 7.18
N PHE A 556 35.00 -20.08 6.94
CA PHE A 556 34.52 -19.70 5.62
C PHE A 556 34.80 -18.22 5.38
N GLY A 557 35.46 -17.90 4.26
CA GLY A 557 35.89 -16.55 3.93
C GLY A 557 35.05 -15.91 2.84
N PHE A 558 34.73 -14.63 2.99
CA PHE A 558 34.02 -13.81 2.01
C PHE A 558 34.73 -12.47 1.83
N ILE A 559 34.53 -11.83 0.68
CA ILE A 559 35.12 -10.52 0.36
C ILE A 559 34.03 -9.46 0.40
N SER A 560 34.22 -8.46 1.24
CA SER A 560 33.33 -7.32 1.42
C SER A 560 33.89 -6.07 0.74
N GLU A 561 33.01 -5.27 0.14
CA GLU A 561 33.31 -3.89 -0.27
C GLU A 561 32.95 -2.88 0.83
N LYS A 562 32.22 -3.32 1.86
CA LYS A 562 31.75 -2.52 2.99
C LYS A 562 32.81 -2.49 4.08
N GLY A 563 33.37 -1.32 4.35
CA GLY A 563 34.60 -1.12 5.14
C GLY A 563 34.45 -1.22 6.66
N PHE A 564 33.61 -2.13 7.16
CA PHE A 564 33.32 -2.25 8.59
C PHE A 564 34.38 -3.05 9.36
N ASN A 565 34.42 -2.83 10.68
CA ASN A 565 35.25 -3.59 11.61
C ASN A 565 34.39 -4.03 12.80
N ARG A 566 33.91 -5.27 12.78
CA ARG A 566 32.93 -5.80 13.74
C ARG A 566 33.18 -7.28 14.01
N ILE A 567 32.76 -7.74 15.17
CA ILE A 567 32.66 -9.16 15.51
C ILE A 567 31.23 -9.44 16.00
N ILE A 568 30.58 -10.39 15.33
CA ILE A 568 29.20 -10.78 15.61
C ILE A 568 29.25 -12.20 16.18
N ARG A 569 28.66 -12.42 17.36
CA ARG A 569 28.53 -13.77 17.93
C ARG A 569 27.07 -14.15 18.04
N ILE A 570 26.78 -15.39 17.67
CA ILE A 570 25.42 -15.92 17.53
C ILE A 570 25.37 -17.30 18.18
N GLU A 571 24.45 -17.46 19.13
CA GLU A 571 24.14 -18.73 19.79
C GLU A 571 22.63 -18.81 20.00
N GLY A 572 21.95 -19.60 19.16
CA GLY A 572 20.48 -19.67 19.14
C GLY A 572 19.84 -18.29 18.92
N LYS A 573 19.11 -17.79 19.94
CA LYS A 573 18.46 -16.47 19.93
C LYS A 573 19.24 -15.39 20.69
N THR A 574 20.51 -15.61 20.95
CA THR A 574 21.39 -14.65 21.62
C THR A 574 22.42 -14.11 20.62
N TYR A 575 22.54 -12.79 20.58
CA TYR A 575 23.34 -12.07 19.62
C TYR A 575 24.16 -10.99 20.35
N THR A 576 25.43 -10.83 19.99
CA THR A 576 26.27 -9.72 20.45
C THR A 576 27.06 -9.16 19.29
N VAL A 577 27.12 -7.84 19.16
CA VAL A 577 27.94 -7.17 18.15
C VAL A 577 28.94 -6.25 18.84
N ASP A 578 30.24 -6.54 18.68
CA ASP A 578 31.30 -5.69 19.22
C ASP A 578 32.10 -5.04 18.08
N LYS A 579 32.78 -3.93 18.39
CA LYS A 579 33.82 -3.38 17.50
C LYS A 579 35.03 -4.31 17.50
N LEU A 580 35.51 -4.64 16.31
CA LEU A 580 36.77 -5.35 16.17
C LEU A 580 37.91 -4.34 16.35
N ASN A 581 38.68 -4.46 17.42
CA ASN A 581 39.88 -3.65 17.61
C ASN A 581 40.94 -4.14 16.62
N VAL A 582 41.14 -3.38 15.55
CA VAL A 582 42.26 -3.60 14.62
C VAL A 582 43.52 -3.16 15.35
N ILE A 583 44.42 -4.12 15.64
CA ILE A 583 45.76 -3.86 16.21
C ILE A 583 46.68 -3.31 15.13
#